data_AF-A0A936J655-F1
#
_entry.id   AF-A0A936J655-F1
#
_cell.length_a   1.000
_cell.length_b   1.000
_cell.length_c   1.000
_cell.angle_alpha   90.00
_cell.angle_beta   90.00
_cell.angle_gamma   90.00
#
_symmetry.space_group_name_H-M   'P 1'
#
loop_
_entity.id
_entity.type
_entity.pdbx_description
1 polymer ?
#
loop_
_entity_poly.entity_id
_entity_poly.type
_entity_poly.pdbx_seq_one_letter_code
_entity_poly.pdbx_strand_id
1 'polypeptide(L)'
;MNRVVDYIEAAERDNTRRSYASAIRHFEIEWKGLLPSTADAIARYLADYAPTLAINTLRQRLAALSRWHADQGFADPTKSPLVRQVLKGIRSIHAVPEKRARPLELAVLQQIDQWLDVAIGNAQRSGDRPALLRQTRNRSLMLLGFWRGFRSDELVNLRVENIEVTPGQGMACYLGRTKGDRQLQGRVFKCPALSRLCPVTAFNAWIDLAGLTEGPVFRKIDRWGNVADESLHADSLIPLLRSLFAEAGVESPEEYSSHSLRRGFAGWTRASGWDIKELMEYVGWKDVKSAMRYLDASDSSLQARFEQGLTALAPAVPQLLPLLLTEQIEAPRPPAEGTTPMAVLRVTLVLARFSKQSRGLARGHRLIEQTCFERFAMQRLNTEGTLYELAVPYLSRDLLDEVIATLLDDMYRIAEDNQCLLETSFHEPATDTYWD
;
A
#
# COMPACT_ATOMS: atom_id res chain seq x y z
N MET A 1 -25.49 -34.35 -9.19
CA MET A 1 -24.39 -33.47 -8.72
C MET A 1 -24.33 -33.60 -7.20
N ASN A 2 -23.19 -34.02 -6.64
CA ASN A 2 -23.07 -34.32 -5.21
C ASN A 2 -22.84 -33.02 -4.44
N ARG A 3 -23.82 -32.57 -3.64
CA ARG A 3 -23.77 -31.32 -2.87
C ARG A 3 -22.49 -31.17 -2.04
N VAL A 4 -21.92 -32.28 -1.56
CA VAL A 4 -20.66 -32.27 -0.81
C VAL A 4 -19.48 -31.79 -1.66
N VAL A 5 -19.41 -32.22 -2.93
CA VAL A 5 -18.37 -31.78 -3.87
C VAL A 5 -18.54 -30.29 -4.14
N ASP A 6 -19.77 -29.82 -4.36
CA ASP A 6 -20.05 -28.39 -4.62
C ASP A 6 -19.59 -27.51 -3.45
N TYR A 7 -19.80 -27.94 -2.20
CA TYR A 7 -19.33 -27.20 -1.02
C TYR A 7 -17.81 -27.25 -0.81
N ILE A 8 -17.18 -28.41 -1.09
CA ILE A 8 -15.71 -28.52 -1.05
C ILE A 8 -15.09 -27.60 -2.10
N GLU A 9 -15.67 -27.55 -3.29
CA GLU A 9 -15.24 -26.66 -4.35
C GLU A 9 -15.43 -25.19 -3.98
N ALA A 10 -16.59 -24.82 -3.43
CA ALA A 10 -16.90 -23.45 -3.02
C ALA A 10 -16.01 -22.91 -1.88
N ALA A 11 -15.47 -23.80 -1.03
CA ALA A 11 -14.61 -23.41 0.08
C ALA A 11 -13.30 -22.76 -0.38
N GLU A 12 -12.80 -23.13 -1.55
CA GLU A 12 -11.57 -22.56 -2.11
C GLU A 12 -11.86 -21.42 -3.11
N ARG A 13 -10.82 -20.65 -3.47
CA ARG A 13 -10.90 -19.68 -4.56
C ARG A 13 -10.42 -20.37 -5.83
N ASP A 14 -11.12 -20.19 -6.95
CA ASP A 14 -10.74 -20.81 -8.23
C ASP A 14 -9.30 -20.49 -8.63
N ASN A 15 -8.84 -19.27 -8.38
CA ASN A 15 -7.46 -18.87 -8.64
C ASN A 15 -6.46 -19.68 -7.77
N THR A 16 -6.78 -19.92 -6.49
CA THR A 16 -5.95 -20.75 -5.62
C THR A 16 -5.91 -22.19 -6.11
N ARG A 17 -7.06 -22.76 -6.48
CA ARG A 17 -7.16 -24.12 -7.04
C ARG A 17 -6.32 -24.27 -8.30
N ARG A 18 -6.48 -23.38 -9.28
CA ARG A 18 -5.71 -23.37 -10.53
C ARG A 18 -4.21 -23.20 -10.29
N SER A 19 -3.83 -22.26 -9.42
CA SER A 19 -2.43 -21.99 -9.09
C SER A 19 -1.78 -23.18 -8.37
N TYR A 20 -2.52 -23.90 -7.53
CA TYR A 20 -2.02 -25.08 -6.83
C TYR A 20 -1.90 -26.28 -7.78
N ALA A 21 -2.90 -26.52 -8.62
CA ALA A 21 -2.85 -27.55 -9.66
C ALA A 21 -1.65 -27.34 -10.62
N SER A 22 -1.40 -26.10 -11.03
CA SER A 22 -0.24 -25.74 -11.86
C SER A 22 1.09 -26.00 -11.13
N ALA A 23 1.18 -25.66 -9.84
CA ALA A 23 2.37 -25.91 -9.04
C ALA A 23 2.66 -27.41 -8.88
N ILE A 24 1.62 -28.23 -8.61
CA ILE A 24 1.73 -29.69 -8.51
C ILE A 24 2.19 -30.27 -9.85
N ARG A 25 1.54 -29.89 -10.96
CA ARG A 25 1.91 -30.32 -12.31
C ARG A 25 3.37 -30.02 -12.63
N HIS A 26 3.84 -28.82 -12.31
CA HIS A 26 5.23 -28.45 -12.56
C HIS A 26 6.21 -29.25 -11.68
N PHE A 27 5.84 -29.60 -10.45
CA PHE A 27 6.67 -30.46 -9.61
C PHE A 27 6.75 -31.87 -10.18
N GLU A 28 5.61 -32.49 -10.52
CA GLU A 28 5.55 -33.88 -10.98
C GLU A 28 6.00 -34.08 -12.43
N ILE A 29 5.62 -33.18 -13.33
CA ILE A 29 5.83 -33.35 -14.78
C ILE A 29 7.10 -32.64 -15.24
N GLU A 30 7.24 -31.35 -14.90
CA GLU A 30 8.36 -30.54 -15.42
C GLU A 30 9.66 -30.84 -14.68
N TRP A 31 9.61 -30.88 -13.34
CA TRP A 31 10.77 -31.21 -12.51
C TRP A 31 10.96 -32.72 -12.29
N LYS A 32 9.93 -33.54 -12.59
CA LYS A 32 9.94 -35.01 -12.40
C LYS A 32 10.08 -35.43 -10.93
N GLY A 33 9.52 -34.63 -10.02
CA GLY A 33 9.41 -34.97 -8.61
C GLY A 33 8.35 -36.04 -8.35
N LEU A 34 8.54 -36.81 -7.29
CA LEU A 34 7.58 -37.80 -6.84
C LEU A 34 6.80 -37.28 -5.63
N LEU A 35 5.49 -37.50 -5.64
CA LEU A 35 4.60 -37.25 -4.52
C LEU A 35 4.07 -38.60 -3.99
N PRO A 36 4.06 -38.85 -2.67
CA PRO A 36 4.58 -37.99 -1.59
C PRO A 36 6.10 -37.78 -1.67
N SER A 37 6.55 -36.60 -1.27
CA SER A 37 7.93 -36.17 -1.42
C SER A 37 8.70 -36.17 -0.09
N THR A 38 10.02 -36.02 -0.16
CA THR A 38 10.89 -35.87 1.01
C THR A 38 11.33 -34.41 1.18
N ALA A 39 11.79 -34.08 2.38
CA ALA A 39 12.36 -32.76 2.66
C ALA A 39 13.53 -32.43 1.71
N ASP A 40 14.39 -33.43 1.41
CA ASP A 40 15.52 -33.26 0.49
C ASP A 40 15.08 -33.02 -0.95
N ALA A 41 14.06 -33.74 -1.43
CA ALA A 41 13.54 -33.54 -2.78
C ALA A 41 12.92 -32.14 -2.93
N ILE A 42 12.16 -31.68 -1.95
CA ILE A 42 11.60 -30.32 -1.94
C ILE A 42 12.71 -29.28 -1.87
N ALA A 43 13.73 -29.49 -1.03
CA ALA A 43 14.87 -28.60 -0.94
C ALA A 43 15.61 -28.46 -2.29
N ARG A 44 15.85 -29.57 -3.00
CA ARG A 44 16.44 -29.57 -4.35
C ARG A 44 15.56 -28.85 -5.36
N TYR A 45 14.26 -29.14 -5.38
CA TYR A 45 13.32 -28.45 -6.24
C TYR A 45 13.37 -26.92 -6.07
N LEU A 46 13.38 -26.45 -4.81
CA LEU A 46 13.49 -25.02 -4.53
C LEU A 46 14.84 -24.43 -4.99
N ALA A 47 15.93 -25.17 -4.81
CA ALA A 47 17.26 -24.74 -5.22
C ALA A 47 17.42 -24.67 -6.74
N ASP A 48 16.92 -25.68 -7.48
CA ASP A 48 17.01 -25.75 -8.95
C ASP A 48 16.29 -24.57 -9.63
N TYR A 49 15.19 -24.12 -9.06
CA TYR A 49 14.40 -22.99 -9.58
C TYR A 49 14.66 -21.66 -8.88
N ALA A 50 15.58 -21.60 -7.91
CA ALA A 50 15.98 -20.35 -7.26
C ALA A 50 16.55 -19.29 -8.22
N PRO A 51 17.35 -19.66 -9.25
CA PRO A 51 17.90 -18.68 -10.19
C PRO A 51 16.86 -18.11 -11.17
N THR A 52 15.76 -18.85 -11.44
CA THR A 52 14.82 -18.54 -12.52
C THR A 52 13.47 -18.04 -12.02
N LEU A 53 13.05 -18.41 -10.81
CA LEU A 53 11.75 -18.04 -10.24
C LEU A 53 11.89 -17.07 -9.07
N ALA A 54 10.95 -16.12 -9.00
CA ALA A 54 10.83 -15.24 -7.84
C ALA A 54 10.53 -16.05 -6.56
N ILE A 55 11.06 -15.58 -5.43
CA ILE A 55 10.86 -16.24 -4.12
C ILE A 55 9.37 -16.40 -3.75
N ASN A 56 8.51 -15.46 -4.14
CA ASN A 56 7.08 -15.56 -3.89
C ASN A 56 6.44 -16.69 -4.71
N THR A 57 6.91 -16.93 -5.93
CA THR A 57 6.51 -18.08 -6.76
C THR A 57 6.94 -19.38 -6.11
N LEU A 58 8.18 -19.47 -5.63
CA LEU A 58 8.67 -20.65 -4.91
C LEU A 58 7.87 -20.94 -3.63
N ARG A 59 7.51 -19.89 -2.86
CA ARG A 59 6.62 -20.04 -1.69
C ARG A 59 5.23 -20.52 -2.04
N GLN A 60 4.65 -20.00 -3.12
CA GLN A 60 3.32 -20.45 -3.57
C GLN A 60 3.37 -21.93 -3.98
N ARG A 61 4.40 -22.33 -4.73
CA ARG A 61 4.62 -23.72 -5.11
C ARG A 61 4.79 -24.61 -3.88
N LEU A 62 5.59 -24.16 -2.91
CA LEU A 62 5.75 -24.86 -1.64
C LEU A 62 4.43 -25.03 -0.87
N ALA A 63 3.59 -23.99 -0.85
CA ALA A 63 2.27 -24.06 -0.22
C ALA A 63 1.34 -25.06 -0.93
N ALA A 64 1.39 -25.13 -2.27
CA ALA A 64 0.65 -26.13 -3.03
C ALA A 64 1.11 -27.57 -2.71
N LEU A 65 2.42 -27.80 -2.60
CA LEU A 65 2.96 -29.09 -2.19
C LEU A 65 2.58 -29.44 -0.75
N SER A 66 2.62 -28.47 0.18
CA SER A 66 2.18 -28.63 1.56
C SER A 66 0.70 -29.06 1.62
N ARG A 67 -0.15 -28.37 0.85
CA ARG A 67 -1.58 -28.67 0.72
C ARG A 67 -1.81 -30.07 0.16
N TRP A 68 -1.11 -30.45 -0.91
CA TRP A 68 -1.20 -31.79 -1.48
C TRP A 68 -0.92 -32.88 -0.43
N HIS A 69 0.15 -32.74 0.36
CA HIS A 69 0.47 -33.73 1.40
C HIS A 69 -0.63 -33.81 2.46
N ALA A 70 -1.13 -32.65 2.92
CA ALA A 70 -2.19 -32.59 3.91
C ALA A 70 -3.50 -33.23 3.41
N ASP A 71 -3.91 -32.93 2.17
CA ASP A 71 -5.15 -33.43 1.58
C ASP A 71 -5.11 -34.95 1.34
N GLN A 72 -3.91 -35.49 1.11
CA GLN A 72 -3.68 -36.93 0.96
C GLN A 72 -3.35 -37.64 2.30
N GLY A 73 -3.33 -36.92 3.42
CA GLY A 73 -3.09 -37.48 4.76
C GLY A 73 -1.62 -37.82 5.08
N PHE A 74 -0.67 -37.31 4.30
CA PHE A 74 0.76 -37.51 4.54
C PHE A 74 1.34 -36.44 5.49
N ALA A 75 2.44 -36.78 6.17
CA ALA A 75 3.25 -35.79 6.87
C ALA A 75 3.77 -34.73 5.88
N ASP A 76 3.90 -33.48 6.35
CA ASP A 76 4.26 -32.34 5.50
C ASP A 76 5.78 -32.07 5.50
N PRO A 77 6.53 -32.56 4.50
CA PRO A 77 7.98 -32.35 4.39
C PRO A 77 8.39 -30.88 4.12
N THR A 78 7.45 -30.04 3.66
CA THR A 78 7.71 -28.62 3.36
C THR A 78 8.04 -27.81 4.62
N LYS A 79 7.60 -28.30 5.78
CA LYS A 79 7.81 -27.67 7.10
C LYS A 79 9.10 -28.13 7.77
N SER A 80 9.97 -28.88 7.09
CA SER A 80 11.25 -29.30 7.64
C SER A 80 12.20 -28.10 7.88
N PRO A 81 13.11 -28.17 8.87
CA PRO A 81 14.15 -27.15 9.07
C PRO A 81 15.01 -26.91 7.82
N LEU A 82 15.32 -27.97 7.08
CA LEU A 82 16.08 -27.93 5.84
C LEU A 82 15.41 -27.01 4.81
N VAL A 83 14.13 -27.22 4.52
CA VAL A 83 13.38 -26.42 3.54
C VAL A 83 13.30 -24.94 3.95
N ARG A 84 13.12 -24.66 5.24
CA ARG A 84 13.14 -23.28 5.76
C ARG A 84 14.52 -22.63 5.58
N GLN A 85 15.60 -23.38 5.84
CA GLN A 85 16.97 -22.91 5.70
C GLN A 85 17.31 -22.64 4.23
N VAL A 86 16.88 -23.51 3.31
CA VAL A 86 17.03 -23.30 1.86
C VAL A 86 16.30 -22.04 1.41
N LEU A 87 15.04 -21.84 1.81
CA LEU A 87 14.31 -20.60 1.49
C LEU A 87 14.98 -19.34 2.06
N LYS A 88 15.60 -19.44 3.25
CA LYS A 88 16.39 -18.34 3.82
C LYS A 88 17.63 -18.06 2.95
N GLY A 89 18.37 -19.10 2.56
CA GLY A 89 19.52 -19.00 1.66
C GLY A 89 19.17 -18.40 0.30
N ILE A 90 18.10 -18.87 -0.32
CA ILE A 90 17.57 -18.34 -1.60
C ILE A 90 17.27 -16.84 -1.47
N ARG A 91 16.63 -16.41 -0.38
CA ARG A 91 16.36 -14.99 -0.13
C ARG A 91 17.64 -14.17 -0.03
N SER A 92 18.67 -14.70 0.63
CA SER A 92 19.94 -14.01 0.82
C SER A 92 20.77 -13.91 -0.46
N ILE A 93 20.75 -14.95 -1.30
CA ILE A 93 21.54 -15.00 -2.54
C ILE A 93 20.81 -14.27 -3.68
N HIS A 94 19.51 -14.48 -3.82
CA HIS A 94 18.69 -13.91 -4.89
C HIS A 94 17.82 -12.75 -4.37
N ALA A 95 18.44 -11.84 -3.61
CA ALA A 95 17.77 -10.65 -3.12
C ALA A 95 17.44 -9.70 -4.29
N VAL A 96 16.26 -9.85 -4.87
CA VAL A 96 15.74 -8.96 -5.92
C VAL A 96 14.76 -7.97 -5.28
N PRO A 97 14.87 -6.65 -5.57
CA PRO A 97 13.86 -5.68 -5.19
C PRO A 97 12.47 -6.11 -5.64
N GLU A 98 11.47 -5.96 -4.78
CA GLU A 98 10.09 -6.30 -5.13
C GLU A 98 9.60 -5.35 -6.24
N LYS A 99 9.36 -5.89 -7.44
CA LYS A 99 8.76 -5.12 -8.54
C LYS A 99 7.34 -4.71 -8.14
N ARG A 100 7.14 -3.42 -7.95
CA ARG A 100 5.82 -2.82 -7.66
C ARG A 100 5.22 -2.31 -8.96
N ALA A 101 3.90 -2.40 -9.07
CA ALA A 101 3.20 -1.85 -10.23
C ALA A 101 3.38 -0.34 -10.26
N ARG A 102 3.67 0.22 -11.45
CA ARG A 102 3.72 1.67 -11.66
C ARG A 102 2.38 2.30 -11.28
N PRO A 103 2.33 3.33 -10.41
CA PRO A 103 1.09 4.03 -10.08
C PRO A 103 0.52 4.71 -11.34
N LEU A 104 -0.80 4.70 -11.49
CA LEU A 104 -1.46 5.51 -12.52
C LEU A 104 -1.62 6.93 -11.97
N GLU A 105 -0.82 7.87 -12.46
CA GLU A 105 -0.93 9.27 -12.03
C GLU A 105 -2.26 9.90 -12.51
N LEU A 106 -2.77 10.89 -11.75
CA LEU A 106 -4.03 11.56 -12.07
C LEU A 106 -4.01 12.21 -13.47
N ALA A 107 -2.85 12.76 -13.88
CA ALA A 107 -2.68 13.34 -15.21
C ALA A 107 -2.84 12.30 -16.33
N VAL A 108 -2.34 11.06 -16.12
CA VAL A 108 -2.51 9.96 -17.07
C VAL A 108 -3.96 9.50 -17.11
N LEU A 109 -4.65 9.44 -15.97
CA LEU A 109 -6.08 9.16 -15.93
C LEU A 109 -6.89 10.21 -16.71
N GLN A 110 -6.56 11.49 -16.57
CA GLN A 110 -7.18 12.59 -17.32
C GLN A 110 -6.98 12.44 -18.83
N GLN A 111 -5.75 12.12 -19.26
CA GLN A 111 -5.44 11.85 -20.67
C GLN A 111 -6.30 10.71 -21.23
N ILE A 112 -6.40 9.60 -20.49
CA ILE A 112 -7.21 8.44 -20.90
C ILE A 112 -8.71 8.80 -20.96
N ASP A 113 -9.23 9.54 -19.98
CA ASP A 113 -10.64 9.96 -19.97
C ASP A 113 -10.97 10.89 -21.15
N GLN A 114 -10.09 11.84 -21.46
CA GLN A 114 -10.25 12.75 -22.61
C GLN A 114 -10.23 11.98 -23.92
N TRP A 115 -9.29 11.04 -24.08
CA TRP A 115 -9.24 10.20 -25.27
C TRP A 115 -10.52 9.35 -25.42
N LEU A 116 -11.00 8.75 -24.32
CA LEU A 116 -12.25 7.97 -24.32
C LEU A 116 -13.47 8.83 -24.66
N ASP A 117 -13.55 10.05 -24.14
CA ASP A 117 -14.65 10.98 -24.43
C ASP A 117 -14.73 11.30 -25.94
N VAL A 118 -13.57 11.61 -26.55
CA VAL A 118 -13.46 11.81 -28.00
C VAL A 118 -13.81 10.53 -28.78
N ALA A 119 -13.32 9.37 -28.34
CA ALA A 119 -13.57 8.10 -29.01
C ALA A 119 -15.05 7.70 -28.96
N ILE A 120 -15.72 7.92 -27.83
CA ILE A 120 -17.16 7.73 -27.65
C ILE A 120 -17.94 8.66 -28.60
N GLY A 121 -17.59 9.95 -28.63
CA GLY A 121 -18.24 10.92 -29.51
C GLY A 121 -18.06 10.59 -31.00
N ASN A 122 -16.89 10.10 -31.40
CA ASN A 122 -16.63 9.64 -32.76
C ASN A 122 -17.47 8.41 -33.12
N ALA A 123 -17.49 7.39 -32.25
CA ALA A 123 -18.29 6.18 -32.47
C ALA A 123 -19.79 6.47 -32.55
N GLN A 124 -20.28 7.41 -31.75
CA GLN A 124 -21.67 7.86 -31.80
C GLN A 124 -21.99 8.58 -33.11
N ARG A 125 -21.11 9.46 -33.60
CA ARG A 125 -21.29 10.17 -34.87
C ARG A 125 -21.22 9.25 -36.10
N SER A 126 -20.35 8.24 -36.06
CA SER A 126 -20.17 7.29 -37.17
C SER A 126 -21.17 6.13 -37.16
N GLY A 127 -21.95 5.96 -36.07
CA GLY A 127 -22.84 4.81 -35.90
C GLY A 127 -22.11 3.50 -35.60
N ASP A 128 -20.83 3.54 -35.21
CA ASP A 128 -20.06 2.35 -34.81
C ASP A 128 -20.49 1.89 -33.41
N ARG A 129 -21.60 1.15 -33.36
CA ARG A 129 -22.17 0.60 -32.13
C ARG A 129 -21.20 -0.28 -31.35
N PRO A 130 -20.43 -1.20 -31.96
CA PRO A 130 -19.42 -1.97 -31.23
C PRO A 130 -18.35 -1.10 -30.55
N ALA A 131 -17.82 -0.07 -31.24
CA ALA A 131 -16.85 0.84 -30.64
C ALA A 131 -17.47 1.65 -29.49
N LEU A 132 -18.70 2.16 -29.68
CA LEU A 132 -19.43 2.91 -28.68
C LEU A 132 -19.59 2.11 -27.37
N LEU A 133 -20.04 0.85 -27.48
CA LEU A 133 -20.15 -0.05 -26.31
C LEU A 133 -18.79 -0.29 -25.63
N ARG A 134 -17.74 -0.58 -26.41
CA ARG A 134 -16.41 -0.86 -25.86
C ARG A 134 -15.84 0.34 -25.11
N GLN A 135 -15.89 1.54 -25.69
CA GLN A 135 -15.29 2.72 -25.08
C GLN A 135 -16.09 3.23 -23.88
N THR A 136 -17.42 3.21 -23.92
CA THR A 136 -18.23 3.56 -22.74
C THR A 136 -18.01 2.59 -21.58
N ARG A 137 -17.92 1.28 -21.84
CA ARG A 137 -17.54 0.29 -20.83
C ARG A 137 -16.15 0.57 -20.26
N ASN A 138 -15.17 0.80 -21.13
CA ASN A 138 -13.77 1.05 -20.73
C ASN A 138 -13.66 2.30 -19.84
N ARG A 139 -14.41 3.37 -20.15
CA ARG A 139 -14.47 4.59 -19.33
C ARG A 139 -15.03 4.33 -17.95
N SER A 140 -16.17 3.63 -17.88
CA SER A 140 -16.76 3.21 -16.59
C SER A 140 -15.78 2.38 -15.76
N LEU A 141 -15.16 1.37 -16.39
CA LEU A 141 -14.20 0.48 -15.76
C LEU A 141 -12.99 1.23 -15.20
N MET A 142 -12.43 2.16 -15.97
CA MET A 142 -11.25 2.95 -15.59
C MET A 142 -11.53 3.86 -14.41
N LEU A 143 -12.60 4.65 -14.50
CA LEU A 143 -12.93 5.64 -13.48
C LEU A 143 -13.35 4.95 -12.18
N LEU A 144 -14.18 3.92 -12.25
CA LEU A 144 -14.59 3.18 -11.06
C LEU A 144 -13.39 2.42 -10.46
N GLY A 145 -12.57 1.77 -11.29
CA GLY A 145 -11.37 1.05 -10.85
C GLY A 145 -10.36 1.97 -10.16
N PHE A 146 -10.14 3.17 -10.69
CA PHE A 146 -9.28 4.19 -10.08
C PHE A 146 -9.88 4.76 -8.81
N TRP A 147 -11.02 5.45 -8.88
CA TRP A 147 -11.58 6.21 -7.74
C TRP A 147 -11.99 5.34 -6.57
N ARG A 148 -12.26 4.06 -6.82
CA ARG A 148 -12.49 3.11 -5.74
C ARG A 148 -11.24 2.31 -5.36
N GLY A 149 -10.20 2.31 -6.17
CA GLY A 149 -9.02 1.48 -5.95
C GLY A 149 -9.36 -0.01 -5.89
N PHE A 150 -10.35 -0.47 -6.66
CA PHE A 150 -10.73 -1.87 -6.69
C PHE A 150 -9.59 -2.73 -7.27
N ARG A 151 -9.46 -3.95 -6.75
CA ARG A 151 -8.65 -5.00 -7.38
C ARG A 151 -9.35 -5.53 -8.63
N SER A 152 -8.61 -6.21 -9.51
CA SER A 152 -9.20 -6.87 -10.69
C SER A 152 -10.40 -7.74 -10.35
N ASP A 153 -10.29 -8.58 -9.32
CA ASP A 153 -11.33 -9.49 -8.89
C ASP A 153 -12.53 -8.74 -8.31
N GLU A 154 -12.29 -7.67 -7.55
CA GLU A 154 -13.37 -6.82 -7.04
C GLU A 154 -14.12 -6.14 -8.19
N LEU A 155 -13.40 -5.62 -9.19
CA LEU A 155 -13.98 -4.88 -10.31
C LEU A 155 -14.79 -5.78 -11.24
N VAL A 156 -14.26 -6.95 -11.64
CA VAL A 156 -14.99 -7.86 -12.55
C VAL A 156 -16.16 -8.56 -11.87
N ASN A 157 -16.13 -8.76 -10.55
CA ASN A 157 -17.23 -9.40 -9.82
C ASN A 157 -18.35 -8.43 -9.40
N LEU A 158 -18.28 -7.16 -9.81
CA LEU A 158 -19.39 -6.23 -9.60
C LEU A 158 -20.64 -6.72 -10.34
N ARG A 159 -21.78 -6.61 -9.66
CA ARG A 159 -23.09 -7.03 -10.17
C ARG A 159 -24.06 -5.86 -10.12
N VAL A 160 -24.89 -5.72 -11.15
CA VAL A 160 -25.81 -4.58 -11.31
C VAL A 160 -26.79 -4.52 -10.14
N GLU A 161 -27.34 -5.67 -9.75
CA GLU A 161 -28.28 -5.82 -8.64
C GLU A 161 -27.69 -5.48 -7.25
N ASN A 162 -26.36 -5.40 -7.16
CA ASN A 162 -25.64 -5.10 -5.92
C ASN A 162 -25.06 -3.67 -5.90
N ILE A 163 -25.48 -2.82 -6.83
CA ILE A 163 -25.06 -1.42 -6.90
C ILE A 163 -26.26 -0.51 -6.73
N GLU A 164 -26.19 0.31 -5.69
CA GLU A 164 -27.18 1.35 -5.43
C GLU A 164 -26.60 2.71 -5.83
N VAL A 165 -27.28 3.41 -6.75
CA VAL A 165 -26.89 4.75 -7.17
C VAL A 165 -27.82 5.77 -6.53
N THR A 166 -27.24 6.73 -5.80
CA THR A 166 -27.97 7.87 -5.24
C THR A 166 -27.66 9.12 -6.08
N PRO A 167 -28.64 9.63 -6.86
CA PRO A 167 -28.43 10.77 -7.75
C PRO A 167 -27.80 11.97 -7.04
N GLY A 168 -26.78 12.56 -7.66
CA GLY A 168 -26.06 13.72 -7.12
C GLY A 168 -25.17 13.45 -5.90
N GLN A 169 -25.21 12.25 -5.30
CA GLN A 169 -24.41 11.90 -4.13
C GLN A 169 -23.30 10.90 -4.45
N GLY A 170 -23.63 9.76 -5.05
CA GLY A 170 -22.66 8.68 -5.23
C GLY A 170 -23.28 7.34 -5.59
N MET A 171 -22.48 6.29 -5.46
CA MET A 171 -22.92 4.90 -5.55
C MET A 171 -22.38 4.08 -4.37
N ALA A 172 -23.07 2.99 -4.04
CA ALA A 172 -22.64 1.98 -3.09
C ALA A 172 -22.59 0.61 -3.80
N CYS A 173 -21.41 -0.01 -3.81
CA CYS A 173 -21.20 -1.31 -4.43
C CYS A 173 -21.06 -2.39 -3.36
N TYR A 174 -21.97 -3.36 -3.31
CA TYR A 174 -21.84 -4.52 -2.45
C TYR A 174 -21.05 -5.65 -3.13
N LEU A 175 -20.06 -6.20 -2.40
CA LEU A 175 -19.31 -7.38 -2.81
C LEU A 175 -19.37 -8.43 -1.71
N GLY A 176 -19.99 -9.59 -2.00
CA GLY A 176 -20.15 -10.70 -1.05
C GLY A 176 -18.86 -11.43 -0.71
N ARG A 177 -17.81 -11.31 -1.54
CA ARG A 177 -16.50 -11.91 -1.29
C ARG A 177 -15.39 -10.95 -1.70
N THR A 178 -14.45 -10.68 -0.79
CA THR A 178 -13.26 -9.88 -1.08
C THR A 178 -12.00 -10.60 -0.59
N LYS A 179 -10.83 -10.25 -1.14
CA LYS A 179 -9.57 -10.98 -0.85
C LYS A 179 -9.26 -11.08 0.65
N GLY A 180 -9.57 -10.04 1.44
CA GLY A 180 -9.35 -9.94 2.88
C GLY A 180 -10.55 -10.29 3.76
N ASP A 181 -11.68 -10.68 3.16
CA ASP A 181 -12.84 -11.16 3.89
C ASP A 181 -12.80 -12.68 4.03
N ARG A 182 -12.24 -13.13 5.15
CA ARG A 182 -12.15 -14.56 5.50
C ARG A 182 -13.47 -15.13 6.03
N GLN A 183 -14.37 -14.28 6.51
CA GLN A 183 -15.64 -14.69 7.13
C GLN A 183 -16.82 -14.58 6.14
N LEU A 184 -16.60 -14.09 4.92
CA LEU A 184 -17.61 -13.95 3.87
C LEU A 184 -18.82 -13.10 4.31
N GLN A 185 -18.58 -12.08 5.14
CA GLN A 185 -19.61 -11.13 5.57
C GLN A 185 -20.03 -10.19 4.43
N GLY A 186 -19.20 -10.12 3.38
CA GLY A 186 -19.34 -9.15 2.31
C GLY A 186 -19.01 -7.73 2.79
N ARG A 187 -18.95 -6.80 1.84
CA ARG A 187 -18.63 -5.42 2.16
C ARG A 187 -19.30 -4.47 1.18
N VAL A 188 -19.83 -3.37 1.71
CA VAL A 188 -20.31 -2.24 0.92
C VAL A 188 -19.19 -1.23 0.73
N PHE A 189 -19.07 -0.75 -0.49
CA PHE A 189 -18.01 0.11 -0.95
C PHE A 189 -18.62 1.36 -1.58
N LYS A 190 -18.55 2.49 -0.86
CA LYS A 190 -19.08 3.77 -1.33
C LYS A 190 -18.10 4.45 -2.29
N CYS A 191 -18.62 5.09 -3.32
CA CYS A 191 -17.86 5.91 -4.27
C CYS A 191 -18.67 7.18 -4.57
N PRO A 192 -18.14 8.38 -4.28
CA PRO A 192 -18.90 9.62 -4.43
C PRO A 192 -19.08 10.00 -5.92
N ALA A 193 -20.13 10.78 -6.20
CA ALA A 193 -20.25 11.49 -7.46
C ALA A 193 -19.23 12.63 -7.47
N LEU A 194 -18.53 12.81 -8.59
CA LEU A 194 -17.48 13.81 -8.76
C LEU A 194 -17.87 14.81 -9.84
N SER A 195 -17.36 16.04 -9.74
CA SER A 195 -17.58 17.07 -10.76
C SER A 195 -16.79 16.82 -12.05
N ARG A 196 -15.70 16.05 -11.97
CA ARG A 196 -14.83 15.66 -13.08
C ARG A 196 -14.42 14.21 -12.91
N LEU A 197 -14.13 13.52 -14.02
CA LEU A 197 -13.71 12.12 -14.01
C LEU A 197 -14.72 11.24 -13.23
N CYS A 198 -16.01 11.53 -13.34
CA CYS A 198 -17.02 11.00 -12.43
C CYS A 198 -17.27 9.50 -12.67
N PRO A 199 -16.99 8.62 -11.68
CA PRO A 199 -17.25 7.20 -11.83
C PRO A 199 -18.75 6.88 -11.92
N VAL A 200 -19.60 7.66 -11.23
CA VAL A 200 -21.06 7.50 -11.25
C VAL A 200 -21.66 7.81 -12.61
N THR A 201 -21.27 8.94 -13.21
CA THR A 201 -21.73 9.32 -14.55
C THR A 201 -21.29 8.28 -15.59
N ALA A 202 -20.04 7.84 -15.52
CA ALA A 202 -19.53 6.84 -16.46
C ALA A 202 -20.18 5.46 -16.27
N PHE A 203 -20.46 5.06 -15.02
CA PHE A 203 -21.22 3.86 -14.71
C PHE A 203 -22.63 3.90 -15.29
N ASN A 204 -23.41 4.94 -15.01
CA ASN A 204 -24.77 5.06 -15.54
C ASN A 204 -24.76 5.06 -17.07
N ALA A 205 -23.86 5.82 -17.70
CA ALA A 205 -23.72 5.83 -19.16
C ALA A 205 -23.46 4.43 -19.75
N TRP A 206 -22.68 3.60 -19.06
CA TRP A 206 -22.46 2.22 -19.47
C TRP A 206 -23.70 1.34 -19.28
N ILE A 207 -24.31 1.37 -18.10
CA ILE A 207 -25.50 0.56 -17.76
C ILE A 207 -26.65 0.87 -18.72
N ASP A 208 -26.93 2.16 -18.94
CA ASP A 208 -28.00 2.63 -19.82
C ASP A 208 -27.73 2.22 -21.28
N LEU A 209 -26.49 2.39 -21.75
CA LEU A 209 -26.11 2.06 -23.11
C LEU A 209 -26.19 0.55 -23.40
N ALA A 210 -25.76 -0.27 -22.45
CA ALA A 210 -25.75 -1.72 -22.57
C ALA A 210 -27.09 -2.37 -22.21
N GLY A 211 -28.02 -1.62 -21.60
CA GLY A 211 -29.32 -2.13 -21.19
C GLY A 211 -29.24 -3.18 -20.09
N LEU A 212 -28.28 -3.03 -19.17
CA LEU A 212 -28.04 -4.04 -18.12
C LEU A 212 -28.97 -3.80 -16.93
N THR A 213 -29.77 -4.80 -16.57
CA THR A 213 -30.66 -4.74 -15.40
C THR A 213 -30.21 -5.64 -14.24
N GLU A 214 -29.47 -6.70 -14.55
CA GLU A 214 -28.95 -7.68 -13.59
C GLU A 214 -27.65 -8.30 -14.11
N GLY A 215 -26.94 -9.05 -13.27
CA GLY A 215 -25.75 -9.81 -13.65
C GLY A 215 -24.46 -8.99 -13.60
N PRO A 216 -23.36 -9.49 -14.20
CA PRO A 216 -22.06 -8.83 -14.14
C PRO A 216 -22.07 -7.44 -14.80
N VAL A 217 -21.46 -6.45 -14.15
CA VAL A 217 -21.37 -5.08 -14.69
C VAL A 217 -20.47 -5.03 -15.91
N PHE A 218 -19.27 -5.61 -15.81
CA PHE A 218 -18.28 -5.54 -16.88
C PHE A 218 -18.20 -6.86 -17.62
N ARG A 219 -18.68 -6.85 -18.86
CA ARG A 219 -18.82 -8.05 -19.71
C ARG A 219 -17.94 -7.96 -20.96
N LYS A 220 -17.63 -9.11 -21.53
CA LYS A 220 -16.95 -9.18 -22.83
C LYS A 220 -17.88 -8.60 -23.90
N ILE A 221 -17.29 -7.85 -24.82
CA ILE A 221 -17.98 -7.35 -26.01
C ILE A 221 -17.23 -7.92 -27.20
N ASP A 222 -17.92 -8.61 -28.10
CA ASP A 222 -17.30 -9.16 -29.30
C ASP A 222 -17.10 -8.09 -30.40
N ARG A 223 -16.55 -8.49 -31.55
CA ARG A 223 -16.30 -7.57 -32.67
C ARG A 223 -17.59 -7.03 -33.33
N TRP A 224 -18.72 -7.72 -33.14
CA TRP A 224 -20.01 -7.37 -33.70
C TRP A 224 -20.87 -6.55 -32.74
N GLY A 225 -20.39 -6.31 -31.51
CA GLY A 225 -21.08 -5.51 -30.50
C GLY A 225 -22.02 -6.31 -29.59
N ASN A 226 -21.95 -7.65 -29.61
CA ASN A 226 -22.72 -8.47 -28.68
C ASN A 226 -22.05 -8.42 -27.30
N VAL A 227 -22.84 -8.13 -26.28
CA VAL A 227 -22.44 -8.14 -24.88
C VAL A 227 -22.68 -9.55 -24.34
N ALA A 228 -21.65 -10.20 -23.80
CA ALA A 228 -21.77 -11.55 -23.23
C ALA A 228 -22.64 -11.55 -21.95
N ASP A 229 -23.10 -12.71 -21.52
CA ASP A 229 -23.80 -12.87 -20.23
C ASP A 229 -22.83 -12.99 -19.05
N GLU A 230 -21.64 -13.54 -19.31
CA GLU A 230 -20.61 -13.75 -18.31
C GLU A 230 -19.75 -12.50 -18.06
N SER A 231 -19.19 -12.45 -16.85
CA SER A 231 -18.21 -11.44 -16.46
C SER A 231 -16.96 -11.48 -17.35
N LEU A 232 -16.31 -10.32 -17.52
CA LEU A 232 -14.92 -10.30 -17.95
C LEU A 232 -14.07 -11.19 -17.04
N HIS A 233 -13.17 -11.97 -17.64
CA HIS A 233 -12.20 -12.73 -16.88
C HIS A 233 -11.14 -11.77 -16.31
N ALA A 234 -10.71 -11.98 -15.07
CA ALA A 234 -9.73 -11.10 -14.40
C ALA A 234 -8.41 -10.98 -15.19
N ASP A 235 -7.97 -12.07 -15.84
CA ASP A 235 -6.76 -12.11 -16.67
C ASP A 235 -6.86 -11.24 -17.93
N SER A 236 -8.08 -10.94 -18.41
CA SER A 236 -8.29 -10.06 -19.56
C SER A 236 -8.11 -8.58 -19.21
N LEU A 237 -8.09 -8.23 -17.92
CA LEU A 237 -8.02 -6.84 -17.49
C LEU A 237 -6.66 -6.19 -17.83
N ILE A 238 -5.54 -6.89 -17.60
CA ILE A 238 -4.21 -6.32 -17.87
C ILE A 238 -4.03 -6.04 -19.37
N PRO A 239 -4.29 -6.99 -20.29
CA PRO A 239 -4.24 -6.71 -21.73
C PRO A 239 -5.18 -5.57 -22.15
N LEU A 240 -6.40 -5.52 -21.58
CA LEU A 240 -7.36 -4.46 -21.88
C LEU A 240 -6.84 -3.09 -21.45
N LEU A 241 -6.33 -2.96 -20.24
CA LEU A 241 -5.75 -1.71 -19.72
C LEU A 241 -4.58 -1.26 -20.59
N ARG A 242 -3.68 -2.18 -20.95
CA ARG A 242 -2.50 -1.86 -21.78
C ARG A 242 -2.87 -1.42 -23.19
N SER A 243 -3.86 -2.08 -23.82
CA SER A 243 -4.39 -1.67 -25.12
C SER A 243 -4.96 -0.26 -25.04
N LEU A 244 -5.79 -0.01 -24.03
CA LEU A 244 -6.39 1.31 -23.81
C LEU A 244 -5.33 2.40 -23.58
N PHE A 245 -4.30 2.10 -22.81
CA PHE A 245 -3.22 3.06 -22.53
C PHE A 245 -2.41 3.36 -23.79
N ALA A 246 -2.11 2.34 -24.60
CA ALA A 246 -1.45 2.52 -25.88
C ALA A 246 -2.30 3.35 -26.85
N GLU A 247 -3.60 3.06 -26.95
CA GLU A 247 -4.54 3.80 -27.79
C GLU A 247 -4.67 5.28 -27.36
N ALA A 248 -4.61 5.55 -26.06
CA ALA A 248 -4.63 6.89 -25.49
C ALA A 248 -3.27 7.63 -25.56
N GLY A 249 -2.22 6.99 -26.09
CA GLY A 249 -0.88 7.59 -26.22
C GLY A 249 -0.12 7.70 -24.91
N VAL A 250 -0.37 6.83 -23.94
CA VAL A 250 0.38 6.76 -22.68
C VAL A 250 1.73 6.09 -22.91
N GLU A 251 2.80 6.68 -22.36
CA GLU A 251 4.15 6.12 -22.44
C GLU A 251 4.27 4.81 -21.63
N SER A 252 4.99 3.84 -22.21
CA SER A 252 5.30 2.54 -21.59
C SER A 252 4.08 1.81 -20.99
N PRO A 253 3.03 1.55 -21.78
CA PRO A 253 1.81 0.89 -21.31
C PRO A 253 2.09 -0.48 -20.66
N GLU A 254 3.14 -1.18 -21.08
CA GLU A 254 3.60 -2.47 -20.55
C GLU A 254 4.02 -2.44 -19.08
N GLU A 255 4.39 -1.29 -18.52
CA GLU A 255 4.75 -1.15 -17.10
C GLU A 255 3.52 -1.16 -16.17
N TYR A 256 2.35 -0.92 -16.73
CA TYR A 256 1.11 -0.90 -15.97
C TYR A 256 0.55 -2.31 -15.80
N SER A 257 -0.15 -2.48 -14.68
CA SER A 257 -0.86 -3.70 -14.33
C SER A 257 -2.21 -3.35 -13.70
N SER A 258 -2.99 -4.36 -13.33
CA SER A 258 -4.25 -4.13 -12.64
C SER A 258 -4.12 -3.43 -11.29
N HIS A 259 -2.95 -3.49 -10.64
CA HIS A 259 -2.72 -2.79 -9.38
C HIS A 259 -2.36 -1.31 -9.55
N SER A 260 -2.09 -0.87 -10.78
CA SER A 260 -1.72 0.52 -11.08
C SER A 260 -2.83 1.50 -10.72
N LEU A 261 -4.10 1.14 -10.96
CA LEU A 261 -5.27 1.95 -10.57
C LEU A 261 -5.32 2.18 -9.06
N ARG A 262 -5.23 1.09 -8.28
CA ARG A 262 -5.26 1.15 -6.81
C ARG A 262 -4.06 1.90 -6.23
N ARG A 263 -2.87 1.76 -6.82
CA ARG A 263 -1.66 2.50 -6.43
C ARG A 263 -1.77 3.98 -6.76
N GLY A 264 -2.24 4.30 -7.96
CA GLY A 264 -2.50 5.67 -8.38
C GLY A 264 -3.46 6.39 -7.46
N PHE A 265 -4.57 5.75 -7.10
CA PHE A 265 -5.52 6.29 -6.13
C PHE A 265 -4.91 6.51 -4.75
N ALA A 266 -4.16 5.54 -4.22
CA ALA A 266 -3.48 5.68 -2.93
C ALA A 266 -2.45 6.83 -2.92
N GLY A 267 -1.71 7.01 -4.02
CA GLY A 267 -0.81 8.14 -4.21
C GLY A 267 -1.58 9.47 -4.24
N TRP A 268 -2.67 9.52 -5.00
CA TRP A 268 -3.52 10.70 -5.09
C TRP A 268 -4.14 11.11 -3.75
N THR A 269 -4.66 10.16 -2.96
CA THR A 269 -5.24 10.46 -1.63
C THR A 269 -4.20 11.03 -0.69
N ARG A 270 -2.97 10.51 -0.73
CA ARG A 270 -1.85 11.03 0.07
C ARG A 270 -1.49 12.45 -0.34
N ALA A 271 -1.37 12.71 -1.65
CA ALA A 271 -1.11 14.05 -2.17
C ALA A 271 -2.25 15.03 -1.85
N SER A 272 -3.46 14.52 -1.65
CA SER A 272 -4.66 15.29 -1.26
C SER A 272 -4.82 15.44 0.26
N GLY A 273 -3.84 14.98 1.06
CA GLY A 273 -3.82 15.19 2.52
C GLY A 273 -4.72 14.27 3.34
N TRP A 274 -5.16 13.13 2.80
CA TRP A 274 -5.96 12.16 3.55
C TRP A 274 -5.13 11.50 4.65
N ASP A 275 -5.75 11.30 5.82
CA ASP A 275 -5.15 10.46 6.85
C ASP A 275 -5.13 8.98 6.41
N ILE A 276 -4.15 8.24 6.92
CA ILE A 276 -3.98 6.81 6.70
C ILE A 276 -5.23 6.04 7.14
N LYS A 277 -5.87 6.43 8.26
CA LYS A 277 -7.08 5.76 8.75
C LYS A 277 -8.24 5.89 7.76
N GLU A 278 -8.49 7.10 7.26
CA GLU A 278 -9.52 7.39 6.27
C GLU A 278 -9.24 6.63 4.97
N LEU A 279 -7.99 6.62 4.51
CA LEU A 279 -7.58 5.87 3.34
C LEU A 279 -7.78 4.36 3.53
N MET A 280 -7.41 3.81 4.68
CA MET A 280 -7.58 2.40 5.01
C MET A 280 -9.06 2.00 5.04
N GLU A 281 -9.90 2.83 5.65
CA GLU A 281 -11.35 2.64 5.68
C GLU A 281 -11.94 2.70 4.27
N TYR A 282 -11.60 3.73 3.50
CA TYR A 282 -12.09 3.91 2.14
C TYR A 282 -11.62 2.79 1.23
N VAL A 283 -10.33 2.45 1.17
CA VAL A 283 -9.80 1.42 0.25
C VAL A 283 -10.11 0.00 0.74
N GLY A 284 -10.33 -0.16 2.05
CA GLY A 284 -10.67 -1.41 2.70
C GLY A 284 -9.48 -2.26 3.11
N TRP A 285 -8.40 -1.62 3.56
CA TRP A 285 -7.27 -2.28 4.18
C TRP A 285 -7.56 -2.55 5.66
N LYS A 286 -7.31 -3.78 6.11
CA LYS A 286 -7.47 -4.17 7.53
C LYS A 286 -6.18 -4.03 8.33
N ASP A 287 -5.04 -3.88 7.66
CA ASP A 287 -3.70 -3.95 8.24
C ASP A 287 -2.87 -2.77 7.71
N VAL A 288 -2.25 -2.03 8.64
CA VAL A 288 -1.42 -0.87 8.35
C VAL A 288 -0.22 -1.28 7.51
N LYS A 289 0.39 -2.44 7.75
CA LYS A 289 1.52 -2.92 6.94
C LYS A 289 1.13 -3.13 5.48
N SER A 290 -0.12 -3.48 5.22
CA SER A 290 -0.66 -3.58 3.87
C SER A 290 -0.88 -2.21 3.23
N ALA A 291 -1.26 -1.19 4.00
CA ALA A 291 -1.38 0.20 3.55
C ALA A 291 -0.01 0.80 3.22
N MET A 292 0.99 0.60 4.07
CA MET A 292 2.36 1.13 3.89
C MET A 292 3.02 0.69 2.58
N ARG A 293 2.64 -0.46 2.01
CA ARG A 293 3.14 -0.92 0.70
C ARG A 293 2.68 -0.08 -0.49
N TYR A 294 1.65 0.75 -0.30
CA TYR A 294 1.08 1.66 -1.29
C TYR A 294 1.47 3.11 -1.00
N LEU A 295 2.06 3.39 0.17
CA LEU A 295 2.42 4.73 0.65
C LEU A 295 3.92 5.00 0.47
N ASP A 296 4.49 4.59 -0.66
CA ASP A 296 5.86 4.95 -0.99
C ASP A 296 5.99 6.48 -1.02
N ALA A 297 7.04 7.02 -0.41
CA ALA A 297 7.33 8.44 -0.50
C ALA A 297 7.51 8.79 -1.98
N SER A 298 6.74 9.75 -2.49
CA SER A 298 7.03 10.29 -3.82
C SER A 298 8.35 11.06 -3.72
N ASP A 299 9.31 10.76 -4.59
CA ASP A 299 10.60 11.47 -4.62
C ASP A 299 10.39 12.99 -4.83
N SER A 300 9.32 13.37 -5.53
CA SER A 300 8.91 14.77 -5.71
C SER A 300 8.58 15.47 -4.39
N SER A 301 7.96 14.77 -3.43
CA SER A 301 7.68 15.32 -2.11
C SER A 301 8.94 15.41 -1.25
N LEU A 302 9.90 14.51 -1.47
CA LEU A 302 11.17 14.53 -0.78
C LEU A 302 12.02 15.70 -1.26
N GLN A 303 12.21 15.84 -2.58
CA GLN A 303 12.91 16.98 -3.15
C GLN A 303 12.27 18.30 -2.72
N ALA A 304 10.94 18.45 -2.81
CA ALA A 304 10.27 19.67 -2.36
C ALA A 304 10.51 19.98 -0.88
N ARG A 305 10.55 18.97 0.00
CA ARG A 305 10.88 19.15 1.42
C ARG A 305 12.34 19.56 1.63
N PHE A 306 13.27 18.96 0.89
CA PHE A 306 14.67 19.37 0.89
C PHE A 306 14.84 20.81 0.38
N GLU A 307 14.22 21.16 -0.74
CA GLU A 307 14.24 22.52 -1.31
C GLU A 307 13.56 23.54 -0.40
N GLN A 308 12.49 23.18 0.31
CA GLN A 308 11.86 24.03 1.31
C GLN A 308 12.82 24.31 2.48
N GLY A 309 13.52 23.28 2.97
CA GLY A 309 14.57 23.45 3.99
C GLY A 309 15.76 24.27 3.50
N LEU A 310 16.17 24.11 2.24
CA LEU A 310 17.25 24.89 1.62
C LEU A 310 16.84 26.35 1.38
N THR A 311 15.59 26.60 1.01
CA THR A 311 15.05 27.96 0.82
C THR A 311 15.04 28.73 2.14
N ALA A 312 14.79 28.05 3.27
CA ALA A 312 14.87 28.65 4.60
C ALA A 312 16.31 29.09 5.00
N LEU A 313 17.34 28.62 4.28
CA LEU A 313 18.74 29.02 4.47
C LEU A 313 19.17 30.20 3.58
N ALA A 314 18.29 30.73 2.72
CA ALA A 314 18.65 31.84 1.86
C ALA A 314 18.91 33.14 2.66
N PRO A 315 20.01 33.87 2.42
CA PRO A 315 20.30 35.12 3.12
C PRO A 315 19.24 36.17 2.76
N ALA A 316 18.75 36.90 3.77
CA ALA A 316 17.83 38.01 3.57
C ALA A 316 18.44 39.03 2.60
N VAL A 317 17.85 39.16 1.40
CA VAL A 317 18.20 40.23 0.46
C VAL A 317 17.83 41.56 1.12
N PRO A 318 18.76 42.51 1.33
CA PRO A 318 18.43 43.79 1.92
C PRO A 318 17.51 44.55 0.95
N GLN A 319 16.26 44.78 1.35
CA GLN A 319 15.38 45.69 0.64
C GLN A 319 15.90 47.13 0.85
N LEU A 320 16.29 47.80 -0.24
CA LEU A 320 16.64 49.22 -0.24
C LEU A 320 15.38 50.06 0.01
N LEU A 321 15.26 50.65 1.21
CA LEU A 321 14.27 51.68 1.53
C LEU A 321 14.80 53.09 1.19
N PRO A 322 13.95 54.01 0.69
CA PRO A 322 14.36 55.39 0.41
C PRO A 322 14.60 56.20 1.69
N LEU A 323 15.62 57.05 1.64
CA LEU A 323 16.02 57.99 2.69
C LEU A 323 14.92 59.01 3.01
N LEU A 324 14.46 59.01 4.27
CA LEU A 324 13.79 60.16 4.89
C LEU A 324 14.43 60.46 6.24
N LEU A 325 14.63 61.75 6.45
CA LEU A 325 15.46 62.37 7.47
C LEU A 325 14.96 62.14 8.90
N THR A 326 15.88 61.61 9.71
CA THR A 326 16.15 61.94 11.13
C THR A 326 15.09 62.71 11.90
N GLU A 327 14.33 61.98 12.73
CA GLU A 327 13.97 62.43 14.07
C GLU A 327 14.49 61.42 15.09
N GLN A 328 15.09 61.94 16.15
CA GLN A 328 15.81 61.21 17.18
C GLN A 328 14.84 60.31 17.97
N ILE A 329 14.93 59.00 17.74
CA ILE A 329 14.38 58.00 18.66
C ILE A 329 15.57 57.32 19.33
N GLU A 330 15.59 57.51 20.63
CA GLU A 330 16.36 56.88 21.67
C GLU A 330 16.75 55.42 21.32
N ALA A 331 18.05 55.12 21.42
CA ALA A 331 18.61 53.83 21.05
C ALA A 331 17.91 52.69 21.82
N PRO A 332 17.32 51.70 21.14
CA PRO A 332 17.02 50.43 21.77
C PRO A 332 18.35 49.74 22.06
N ARG A 333 18.56 49.51 23.35
CA ARG A 333 19.47 48.54 23.98
C ARG A 333 19.78 47.36 23.04
N PRO A 334 21.04 46.88 22.94
CA PRO A 334 21.34 45.68 22.18
C PRO A 334 20.45 44.51 22.67
N PRO A 335 19.90 43.67 21.78
CA PRO A 335 19.21 42.48 22.22
C PRO A 335 20.20 41.61 23.00
N ALA A 336 19.81 41.25 24.21
CA ALA A 336 20.52 40.29 25.05
C ALA A 336 20.75 39.00 24.24
N GLU A 337 21.92 38.39 24.43
CA GLU A 337 22.21 37.02 23.98
C GLU A 337 21.05 36.11 24.39
N GLY A 338 20.21 35.77 23.40
CA GLY A 338 19.01 34.98 23.63
C GLY A 338 19.41 33.58 24.05
N THR A 339 19.23 33.26 25.33
CA THR A 339 19.35 31.91 25.85
C THR A 339 18.24 31.08 25.20
N THR A 340 18.57 30.11 24.34
CA THR A 340 17.56 29.18 23.79
C THR A 340 16.82 28.53 24.96
N PRO A 341 15.48 28.56 25.00
CA PRO A 341 14.75 27.94 26.10
C PRO A 341 14.95 26.42 26.09
N MET A 342 15.13 25.83 27.27
CA MET A 342 15.32 24.39 27.47
C MET A 342 14.07 23.80 28.13
N ALA A 343 13.55 22.73 27.55
CA ALA A 343 12.54 21.89 28.18
C ALA A 343 13.26 20.80 28.98
N VAL A 344 12.83 20.58 30.22
CA VAL A 344 13.35 19.50 31.08
C VAL A 344 12.36 18.34 31.02
N LEU A 345 12.79 17.23 30.44
CA LEU A 345 11.97 16.05 30.21
C LEU A 345 12.43 14.89 31.08
N ARG A 346 11.49 14.26 31.79
CA ARG A 346 11.70 12.99 32.47
C ARG A 346 11.36 11.85 31.54
N VAL A 347 12.30 10.93 31.37
CA VAL A 347 12.14 9.78 30.47
C VAL A 347 12.17 8.50 31.28
N THR A 348 11.10 7.72 31.16
CA THR A 348 11.08 6.34 31.66
C THR A 348 11.51 5.42 30.53
N LEU A 349 12.49 4.54 30.77
CA LEU A 349 13.01 3.61 29.77
C LEU A 349 13.04 2.19 30.36
N VAL A 350 12.18 1.31 29.86
CA VAL A 350 12.17 -0.11 30.22
C VAL A 350 12.40 -0.95 28.97
N LEU A 351 13.50 -1.70 28.98
CA LEU A 351 13.80 -2.66 27.91
C LEU A 351 13.66 -4.09 28.44
N ALA A 352 12.90 -4.90 27.71
CA ALA A 352 12.74 -6.32 28.00
C ALA A 352 13.21 -7.17 26.82
N ARG A 353 13.68 -8.39 27.10
CA ARG A 353 14.09 -9.32 26.04
C ARG A 353 12.88 -9.88 25.31
N PHE A 354 12.91 -9.90 23.97
CA PHE A 354 11.86 -10.53 23.17
C PHE A 354 11.76 -12.05 23.40
N SER A 355 12.87 -12.69 23.79
CA SER A 355 12.89 -14.10 24.19
C SER A 355 14.02 -14.38 25.19
N LYS A 356 13.93 -15.49 25.93
CA LYS A 356 15.00 -15.90 26.88
C LYS A 356 16.37 -16.09 26.21
N GLN A 357 16.42 -16.24 24.89
CA GLN A 357 17.63 -16.47 24.11
C GLN A 357 18.25 -15.18 23.53
N SER A 358 17.57 -14.03 23.58
CA SER A 358 18.12 -12.78 23.03
C SER A 358 19.22 -12.21 23.94
N ARG A 359 20.34 -11.82 23.32
CA ARG A 359 21.53 -11.29 24.00
C ARG A 359 21.70 -9.77 23.82
N GLY A 360 20.76 -9.12 23.13
CA GLY A 360 20.87 -7.71 22.72
C GLY A 360 20.54 -6.66 23.78
N LEU A 361 20.02 -7.05 24.95
CA LEU A 361 19.49 -6.12 25.97
C LEU A 361 20.49 -5.03 26.39
N ALA A 362 21.70 -5.44 26.80
CA ALA A 362 22.73 -4.48 27.25
C ALA A 362 23.26 -3.60 26.11
N ARG A 363 23.20 -4.09 24.85
CA ARG A 363 23.60 -3.33 23.67
C ARG A 363 22.53 -2.31 23.28
N GLY A 364 21.26 -2.70 23.28
CA GLY A 364 20.14 -1.81 22.98
C GLY A 364 20.06 -0.65 23.96
N HIS A 365 20.21 -0.94 25.27
CA HIS A 365 20.22 0.07 26.32
C HIS A 365 21.36 1.09 26.12
N ARG A 366 22.60 0.62 25.90
CA ARG A 366 23.76 1.48 25.61
C ARG A 366 23.58 2.34 24.35
N LEU A 367 23.03 1.77 23.28
CA LEU A 367 22.83 2.49 22.02
C LEU A 367 21.77 3.60 22.16
N ILE A 368 20.72 3.37 22.94
CA ILE A 368 19.71 4.40 23.24
C ILE A 368 20.34 5.55 24.04
N GLU A 369 21.12 5.26 25.07
CA GLU A 369 21.83 6.30 25.83
C GLU A 369 22.75 7.14 24.93
N GLN A 370 23.60 6.47 24.13
CA GLN A 370 24.57 7.13 23.25
C GLN A 370 23.95 7.91 22.10
N THR A 371 22.90 7.35 21.50
CA THR A 371 22.33 7.91 20.27
C THR A 371 21.24 8.92 20.59
N CYS A 372 20.35 8.62 21.53
CA CYS A 372 19.16 9.41 21.78
C CYS A 372 19.38 10.42 22.90
N PHE A 373 20.07 10.06 23.98
CA PHE A 373 20.07 10.84 25.21
C PHE A 373 21.31 11.73 25.41
N GLU A 374 22.51 11.24 25.09
CA GLU A 374 23.78 11.98 25.32
C GLU A 374 23.79 13.37 24.68
N ARG A 375 23.10 13.54 23.53
CA ARG A 375 23.00 14.83 22.82
C ARG A 375 22.18 15.89 23.57
N PHE A 376 21.45 15.52 24.63
CA PHE A 376 20.57 16.40 25.41
C PHE A 376 20.97 16.49 26.89
N ALA A 377 22.27 16.45 27.16
CA ALA A 377 22.83 16.58 28.51
C ALA A 377 22.16 15.64 29.54
N MET A 378 21.96 14.39 29.15
CA MET A 378 21.25 13.38 29.94
C MET A 378 21.82 13.20 31.35
N GLN A 379 20.91 13.17 32.33
CA GLN A 379 21.19 12.74 33.69
C GLN A 379 20.42 11.47 34.03
N ARG A 380 21.12 10.47 34.57
CA ARG A 380 20.50 9.23 35.04
C ARG A 380 20.01 9.43 36.47
N LEU A 381 18.70 9.29 36.70
CA LEU A 381 18.07 9.56 37.99
C LEU A 381 18.05 8.34 38.92
N ASN A 382 18.31 7.14 38.40
CA ASN A 382 18.39 5.92 39.21
C ASN A 382 19.54 4.98 38.81
N THR A 383 19.92 4.09 39.71
CA THR A 383 20.99 3.11 39.48
C THR A 383 20.60 2.02 38.48
N GLU A 384 19.29 1.76 38.32
CA GLU A 384 18.75 0.75 37.42
C GLU A 384 18.76 1.16 35.94
N GLY A 385 18.85 2.46 35.65
CA GLY A 385 18.85 2.95 34.28
C GLY A 385 17.51 2.92 33.59
N THR A 386 16.46 3.17 34.37
CA THR A 386 15.09 3.20 33.88
C THR A 386 14.49 4.60 33.96
N LEU A 387 15.17 5.56 34.59
CA LEU A 387 14.70 6.93 34.71
C LEU A 387 15.81 7.92 34.38
N TYR A 388 15.51 8.85 33.47
CA TYR A 388 16.43 9.85 32.96
C TYR A 388 15.81 11.24 32.97
N GLU A 389 16.66 12.26 33.00
CA GLU A 389 16.29 13.64 32.75
C GLU A 389 17.07 14.16 31.55
N LEU A 390 16.39 14.79 30.59
CA LEU A 390 16.97 15.37 29.38
C LEU A 390 16.68 16.87 29.35
N ALA A 391 17.68 17.66 28.95
CA ALA A 391 17.54 19.08 28.67
C ALA A 391 17.46 19.30 27.15
N VAL A 392 16.24 19.51 26.64
CA VAL A 392 16.00 19.61 25.20
C VAL A 392 15.84 21.08 24.79
N PRO A 393 16.72 21.63 23.95
CA PRO A 393 16.56 22.96 23.40
C PRO A 393 15.36 23.02 22.47
N TYR A 394 14.52 24.03 22.60
CA TYR A 394 13.40 24.24 21.68
C TYR A 394 13.25 25.71 21.27
N LEU A 395 12.73 25.94 20.07
CA LEU A 395 12.43 27.29 19.54
C LEU A 395 10.93 27.57 19.51
N SER A 396 10.12 26.51 19.45
CA SER A 396 8.66 26.52 19.56
C SER A 396 8.19 25.19 20.14
N ARG A 397 6.94 25.13 20.61
CA ARG A 397 6.38 23.91 21.20
C ARG A 397 6.17 22.80 20.17
N ASP A 398 5.76 23.16 18.95
CA ASP A 398 5.60 22.20 17.84
C ASP A 398 6.94 21.53 17.49
N LEU A 399 8.05 22.28 17.53
CA LEU A 399 9.38 21.72 17.29
C LEU A 399 9.85 20.81 18.44
N LEU A 400 9.45 21.09 19.68
CA LEU A 400 9.71 20.21 20.81
C LEU A 400 8.98 18.86 20.62
N ASP A 401 7.72 18.90 20.20
CA ASP A 401 6.93 17.69 19.90
C ASP A 401 7.57 16.85 18.76
N GLU A 402 8.05 17.50 17.69
CA GLU A 402 8.77 16.83 16.60
C GLU A 402 10.09 16.18 17.06
N VAL A 403 10.84 16.85 17.93
CA VAL A 403 12.09 16.31 18.51
C VAL A 403 11.80 15.09 19.37
N ILE A 404 10.76 15.13 20.21
CA ILE A 404 10.36 13.99 21.07
C ILE A 404 9.85 12.82 20.22
N ALA A 405 9.03 13.08 19.20
CA ALA A 405 8.56 12.05 18.27
C ALA A 405 9.73 11.35 17.55
N THR A 406 10.71 12.13 17.09
CA THR A 406 11.93 11.58 16.46
C THR A 406 12.73 10.72 17.44
N LEU A 407 12.83 11.14 18.71
CA LEU A 407 13.53 10.36 19.73
C LEU A 407 12.83 9.03 20.00
N LEU A 408 11.51 9.04 20.13
CA LEU A 408 10.70 7.83 20.31
C LEU A 408 10.93 6.86 19.15
N ASP A 409 10.84 7.33 17.90
CA ASP A 409 11.07 6.50 16.71
C ASP A 409 12.48 5.87 16.69
N ASP A 410 13.52 6.66 17.00
CA ASP A 410 14.89 6.15 17.07
C ASP A 410 15.07 5.12 18.19
N MET A 411 14.44 5.33 19.34
CA MET A 411 14.48 4.39 20.46
C MET A 411 13.79 3.06 20.11
N TYR A 412 12.60 3.10 19.51
CA TYR A 412 11.88 1.90 19.07
C TYR A 412 12.67 1.12 18.01
N ARG A 413 13.28 1.82 17.06
CA ARG A 413 14.14 1.20 16.03
C ARG A 413 15.36 0.51 16.65
N ILE A 414 16.07 1.18 17.57
CA ILE A 414 17.22 0.60 18.27
C ILE A 414 16.80 -0.63 19.10
N ALA A 415 15.64 -0.59 19.74
CA ALA A 415 15.11 -1.72 20.50
C ALA A 415 14.78 -2.93 19.59
N GLU A 416 14.12 -2.70 18.45
CA GLU A 416 13.79 -3.75 17.47
C GLU A 416 15.05 -4.41 16.90
N ASP A 417 16.03 -3.61 16.47
CA ASP A 417 17.31 -4.08 15.93
C ASP A 417 18.10 -4.94 16.94
N ASN A 418 17.89 -4.71 18.23
CA ASN A 418 18.52 -5.44 19.33
C ASN A 418 17.61 -6.51 19.95
N GLN A 419 16.49 -6.86 19.32
CA GLN A 419 15.53 -7.87 19.78
C GLN A 419 15.02 -7.64 21.21
N CYS A 420 14.70 -6.38 21.50
CA CYS A 420 14.14 -5.93 22.77
C CYS A 420 12.73 -5.35 22.55
N LEU A 421 11.86 -5.54 23.54
CA LEU A 421 10.64 -4.77 23.70
C LEU A 421 11.00 -3.48 24.46
N LEU A 422 10.51 -2.35 23.98
CA LEU A 422 10.68 -1.04 24.59
C LEU A 422 9.34 -0.57 25.15
N GLU A 423 9.33 -0.19 26.42
CA GLU A 423 8.31 0.64 27.04
C GLU A 423 9.00 1.94 27.45
N THR A 424 8.56 3.06 26.89
CA THR A 424 9.16 4.37 27.15
C THR A 424 8.08 5.43 27.26
N SER A 425 8.33 6.45 28.06
CA SER A 425 7.48 7.64 28.13
C SER A 425 8.32 8.87 28.45
N PHE A 426 7.95 9.99 27.86
CA PHE A 426 8.51 11.31 28.14
C PHE A 426 7.46 12.12 28.89
N HIS A 427 7.89 12.83 29.92
CA HIS A 427 7.04 13.71 30.74
C HIS A 427 7.74 15.06 30.92
N GLU A 428 7.02 16.15 30.67
CA GLU A 428 7.48 17.51 30.97
C GLU A 428 6.82 17.99 32.27
N PRO A 429 7.53 18.01 33.42
CA PRO A 429 6.92 18.36 34.70
C PRO A 429 6.41 19.81 34.77
N ALA A 430 6.97 20.71 33.95
CA ALA A 430 6.61 22.13 33.94
C ALA A 430 5.21 22.39 33.35
N THR A 431 4.78 21.53 32.42
CA THR A 431 3.53 21.69 31.65
C THR A 431 2.57 20.51 31.82
N ASP A 432 3.00 19.49 32.57
CA ASP A 432 2.31 18.22 32.77
C ASP A 432 1.92 17.51 31.46
N THR A 433 2.81 17.59 30.47
CA THR A 433 2.60 16.99 29.14
C THR A 433 3.33 15.65 29.05
N TYR A 434 2.71 14.67 28.39
CA TYR A 434 3.20 13.31 28.23
C TYR A 434 3.30 12.92 26.75
N TRP A 435 4.33 12.14 26.43
CA TRP A 435 4.53 11.53 25.11
C TRP A 435 4.93 10.05 25.30
N ASP A 436 4.19 9.12 24.71
CA ASP A 436 4.34 7.66 24.89
C ASP A 436 4.64 6.93 23.56
#